data_AF-A0A317DUG8-F1
#
_entry.id   AF-A0A317DUG8-F1
#
_cell.length_a   1.000
_cell.length_b   1.000
_cell.length_c   1.000
_cell.angle_alpha   90.00
_cell.angle_beta   90.00
_cell.angle_gamma   90.00
#
_symmetry.space_group_name_H-M   'P 1'
#
loop_
_entity.id
_entity.type
_entity.pdbx_description
1 polymer ?
#
loop_
_entity_poly.entity_id
_entity_poly.type
_entity_poly.pdbx_seq_one_letter_code
_entity_poly.pdbx_strand_id
1 'polypeptide(L)'
;MKFKTMAAGLVAALALGASQVALASPEDGVAAWKAFIAQNGEGGGRSKFVDALGSAEALAIAKRWAALRGYDAPALLKSANLPPELKPGTVIDASNVDAAWLKPYIVGAFAERFKDAGWFGWKKAVIVPTASYYMPKGTLEQTEDAKAKGITFNATPDGNLLTPDGKFALSTQGAMPFLNPKDGLEATWSFVAHGIANDNLNFHPITMDVCNSSSNLERQYKAELWWQKMHGRKDVAPFGDINGMDGVVEGGAVY
;
A
#
# COMPACT_ATOMS: atom_id res chain seq x y z
N MET A 1 -16.37 -36.08 45.91
CA MET A 1 -16.53 -36.89 44.68
C MET A 1 -17.49 -36.15 43.76
N LYS A 2 -17.21 -35.74 42.53
CA LYS A 2 -16.05 -35.90 41.64
C LYS A 2 -15.93 -34.60 40.83
N PHE A 3 -14.81 -33.90 40.96
CA PHE A 3 -14.34 -32.97 39.94
C PHE A 3 -14.09 -33.78 38.66
N LYS A 4 -14.68 -33.38 37.53
CA LYS A 4 -14.25 -33.86 36.21
C LYS A 4 -13.44 -32.77 35.55
N THR A 5 -12.15 -33.05 35.48
CA THR A 5 -11.13 -32.50 34.61
C THR A 5 -11.47 -32.65 33.12
N MET A 6 -10.68 -31.94 32.30
CA MET A 6 -10.53 -31.96 30.83
C MET A 6 -11.19 -30.74 30.14
N ALA A 7 -10.48 -29.90 29.39
CA ALA A 7 -9.12 -29.96 28.88
C ALA A 7 -8.57 -28.54 28.74
N ALA A 8 -7.33 -28.34 29.19
CA ALA A 8 -6.51 -27.20 28.84
C ALA A 8 -6.26 -27.26 27.32
N GLY A 9 -6.93 -26.39 26.58
CA GLY A 9 -6.56 -26.11 25.19
C GLY A 9 -5.21 -25.43 25.20
N LEU A 10 -4.22 -26.07 24.57
CA LEU A 10 -2.90 -25.51 24.32
C LEU A 10 -3.05 -24.08 23.78
N VAL A 11 -2.68 -23.10 24.59
CA VAL A 11 -2.16 -21.84 24.06
C VAL A 11 -0.85 -22.23 23.40
N ALA A 12 -0.90 -22.50 22.10
CA ALA A 12 0.31 -22.55 21.29
C ALA A 12 0.88 -21.13 21.32
N ALA A 13 1.75 -20.88 22.30
CA ALA A 13 2.74 -19.83 22.20
C ALA A 13 3.54 -20.16 20.94
N LEU A 14 3.18 -19.52 19.82
CA LEU A 14 4.05 -19.35 18.68
C LEU A 14 5.25 -18.57 19.19
N ALA A 15 6.22 -19.30 19.74
CA ALA A 15 7.58 -18.86 19.77
C ALA A 15 7.97 -18.66 18.30
N LEU A 16 7.77 -17.44 17.80
CA LEU A 16 8.43 -16.92 16.62
C LEU A 16 9.92 -16.90 16.94
N GLY A 17 10.54 -18.09 16.93
CA GLY A 17 11.96 -18.19 16.67
C GLY A 17 12.17 -17.41 15.38
N ALA A 18 12.98 -16.35 15.44
CA ALA A 18 13.33 -15.54 14.29
C ALA A 18 13.90 -16.48 13.22
N SER A 19 13.01 -16.94 12.35
CA SER A 19 13.40 -17.61 11.13
C SER A 19 14.09 -16.48 10.38
N GLN A 20 15.41 -16.56 10.24
CA GLN A 20 16.13 -15.71 9.30
C GLN A 20 15.58 -16.10 7.93
N VAL A 21 14.46 -15.49 7.54
CA VAL A 21 13.97 -15.53 6.17
C VAL A 21 15.13 -14.94 5.39
N ALA A 22 15.82 -15.78 4.62
CA ALA A 22 16.92 -15.33 3.78
C ALA A 22 16.41 -14.14 2.97
N LEU A 23 17.04 -12.97 3.13
CA LEU A 23 16.71 -11.81 2.32
C LEU A 23 16.94 -12.22 0.87
N ALA A 24 15.87 -12.32 0.08
CA ALA A 24 16.00 -12.51 -1.36
C ALA A 24 16.72 -11.29 -1.93
N SER A 25 17.56 -11.51 -2.94
CA SER A 25 18.21 -10.40 -3.62
C SER A 25 17.16 -9.75 -4.52
N PRO A 26 17.00 -8.41 -4.54
CA PRO A 26 16.07 -7.75 -5.46
C PRO A 26 16.29 -8.12 -6.93
N GLU A 27 17.53 -8.47 -7.28
CA GLU A 27 17.93 -9.02 -8.57
C GLU A 27 17.20 -10.33 -8.94
N ASP A 28 16.89 -11.18 -7.97
CA ASP A 28 16.14 -12.43 -8.19
C ASP A 28 14.73 -12.12 -8.70
N GLY A 29 14.11 -11.08 -8.15
CA GLY A 29 12.81 -10.57 -8.60
C GLY A 29 12.87 -10.05 -10.04
N VAL A 30 13.91 -9.27 -10.36
CA VAL A 30 14.15 -8.78 -11.74
C VAL A 30 14.37 -9.94 -12.71
N ALA A 31 15.13 -10.96 -12.31
CA ALA A 31 15.38 -12.15 -13.11
C ALA A 31 14.09 -12.95 -13.37
N ALA A 32 13.25 -13.14 -12.35
CA ALA A 32 11.96 -13.81 -12.48
C ALA A 32 11.03 -13.08 -13.46
N TRP A 33 11.02 -11.74 -13.41
CA TRP A 33 10.28 -10.91 -14.35
C TRP A 33 10.81 -11.01 -15.79
N LYS A 34 12.14 -10.98 -16.00
CA LYS A 34 12.73 -11.17 -17.32
C LYS A 34 12.36 -12.54 -17.90
N ALA A 35 12.42 -13.59 -17.10
CA ALA A 35 12.03 -14.94 -17.51
C ALA A 35 10.53 -15.01 -17.86
N PHE A 36 9.68 -14.36 -17.07
CA PHE A 36 8.25 -14.27 -17.35
C PHE A 36 7.94 -13.55 -18.66
N ILE A 37 8.59 -12.42 -18.94
CA ILE A 37 8.44 -11.68 -20.20
C ILE A 37 8.90 -12.54 -21.39
N ALA A 38 10.03 -13.23 -21.27
CA ALA A 38 10.52 -14.12 -22.32
C ALA A 38 9.51 -15.22 -22.68
N GLN A 39 8.75 -15.72 -21.69
CA GLN A 39 7.76 -16.78 -21.88
C GLN A 39 6.37 -16.26 -22.29
N ASN A 40 5.97 -15.06 -21.83
CA ASN A 40 4.59 -14.57 -21.90
C ASN A 40 4.43 -13.26 -22.70
N GLY A 41 5.54 -12.75 -23.27
CA GLY A 41 5.59 -11.53 -24.08
C GLY A 41 5.59 -10.22 -23.28
N GLU A 42 5.90 -9.15 -24.02
CA GLU A 42 6.11 -7.77 -23.58
C GLU A 42 4.86 -7.03 -23.06
N GLY A 43 3.68 -7.60 -23.25
CA GLY A 43 2.39 -6.89 -23.17
C GLY A 43 2.22 -6.01 -21.93
N GLY A 44 1.66 -4.81 -22.12
CA GLY A 44 1.37 -3.88 -21.01
C GLY A 44 2.58 -3.11 -20.46
N GLY A 45 3.67 -2.99 -21.23
CA GLY A 45 4.84 -2.21 -20.83
C GLY A 45 5.74 -2.92 -19.81
N ARG A 46 5.69 -4.26 -19.76
CA ARG A 46 6.43 -5.07 -18.79
C ARG A 46 7.94 -4.83 -18.85
N SER A 47 8.55 -4.72 -20.04
CA SER A 47 9.99 -4.43 -20.10
C SER A 47 10.34 -3.07 -19.49
N LYS A 48 9.56 -2.02 -19.74
CA LYS A 48 9.81 -0.71 -19.11
C LYS A 48 9.74 -0.79 -17.58
N PHE A 49 8.79 -1.56 -17.06
CA PHE A 49 8.67 -1.81 -15.63
C PHE A 49 9.90 -2.56 -15.08
N VAL A 50 10.34 -3.62 -15.78
CA VAL A 50 11.49 -4.44 -15.36
C VAL A 50 12.80 -3.70 -15.48
N ASP A 51 12.98 -2.86 -16.50
CA ASP A 51 14.15 -2.00 -16.67
C ASP A 51 14.22 -0.97 -15.54
N ALA A 52 13.08 -0.36 -15.17
CA ALA A 52 13.00 0.57 -14.04
C ALA A 52 13.37 -0.13 -12.71
N LEU A 53 12.78 -1.30 -12.45
CA LEU A 53 13.09 -2.13 -11.27
C LEU A 53 14.55 -2.60 -11.22
N GLY A 54 15.13 -2.89 -12.39
CA GLY A 54 16.49 -3.40 -12.53
C GLY A 54 17.58 -2.32 -12.57
N SER A 55 17.21 -1.04 -12.49
CA SER A 55 18.19 0.04 -12.45
C SER A 55 19.06 -0.04 -11.19
N ALA A 56 20.31 0.44 -11.27
CA ALA A 56 21.24 0.39 -10.13
C ALA A 56 20.69 1.14 -8.90
N GLU A 57 20.01 2.27 -9.13
CA GLU A 57 19.37 3.05 -8.07
C GLU A 57 18.21 2.29 -7.42
N ALA A 58 17.31 1.71 -8.23
CA ALA A 58 16.21 0.88 -7.77
C ALA A 58 16.69 -0.28 -6.89
N LEU A 59 17.69 -1.03 -7.37
CA LEU A 59 18.25 -2.17 -6.65
C LEU A 59 18.92 -1.75 -5.34
N ALA A 60 19.62 -0.61 -5.32
CA ALA A 60 20.23 -0.08 -4.11
C ALA A 60 19.18 0.30 -3.05
N ILE A 61 18.10 0.97 -3.47
CA ILE A 61 16.98 1.33 -2.60
C ILE A 61 16.27 0.07 -2.08
N ALA A 62 16.01 -0.91 -2.96
CA ALA A 62 15.37 -2.17 -2.60
C ALA A 62 16.15 -2.92 -1.51
N LYS A 63 17.47 -3.03 -1.66
CA LYS A 63 18.36 -3.69 -0.69
C LYS A 63 18.33 -3.00 0.67
N ARG A 64 18.37 -1.67 0.69
CA ARG A 64 18.27 -0.88 1.93
C ARG A 64 16.93 -1.08 2.62
N TRP A 65 15.82 -1.08 1.87
CA TRP A 65 14.50 -1.39 2.43
C TRP A 65 14.40 -2.79 3.00
N ALA A 66 14.92 -3.79 2.29
CA ALA A 66 14.93 -5.17 2.76
C ALA A 66 15.74 -5.31 4.06
N ALA A 67 16.91 -4.66 4.14
CA ALA A 67 17.70 -4.60 5.36
C ALA A 67 16.99 -3.86 6.51
N LEU A 68 16.27 -2.78 6.20
CA LEU A 68 15.56 -1.97 7.19
C LEU A 68 14.37 -2.72 7.81
N ARG A 69 13.59 -3.42 6.97
CA ARG A 69 12.40 -4.20 7.36
C ARG A 69 12.74 -5.58 7.91
N GLY A 70 13.83 -6.19 7.42
CA GLY A 70 14.21 -7.57 7.73
C GLY A 70 13.52 -8.63 6.86
N TYR A 71 12.80 -8.22 5.82
CA TYR A 71 12.17 -9.12 4.86
C TYR A 71 12.07 -8.48 3.47
N ASP A 72 11.86 -9.31 2.45
CA ASP A 72 11.52 -8.89 1.09
C ASP A 72 10.40 -9.77 0.52
N ALA A 73 9.53 -9.21 -0.33
CA ALA A 73 8.33 -9.88 -0.81
C ALA A 73 8.61 -11.17 -1.62
N PRO A 74 9.58 -11.21 -2.56
CA PRO A 74 9.99 -12.45 -3.22
C PRO A 74 10.46 -13.53 -2.24
N ALA A 75 11.17 -13.15 -1.16
CA ALA A 75 11.62 -14.10 -0.15
C ALA A 75 10.45 -14.75 0.60
N LEU A 76 9.47 -13.93 0.99
CA LEU A 76 8.26 -14.39 1.69
C LEU A 76 7.44 -15.34 0.83
N LEU A 77 7.34 -15.10 -0.47
CA LEU A 77 6.61 -16.00 -1.37
C LEU A 77 7.34 -17.32 -1.60
N LYS A 78 8.67 -17.29 -1.66
CA LYS A 78 9.48 -18.51 -1.81
C LYS A 78 9.37 -19.44 -0.60
N SER A 79 9.18 -18.89 0.60
CA SER A 79 8.98 -19.68 1.83
C SER A 79 7.50 -20.03 2.10
N ALA A 80 6.56 -19.41 1.38
CA ALA A 80 5.14 -19.68 1.55
C ALA A 80 4.74 -21.02 0.91
N ASN A 81 3.91 -21.78 1.61
CA ASN A 81 3.29 -22.99 1.06
C ASN A 81 2.06 -22.60 0.22
N LEU A 82 2.30 -22.13 -1.00
CA LEU A 82 1.26 -21.69 -1.93
C LEU A 82 0.74 -22.85 -2.79
N PRO A 83 -0.54 -22.85 -3.20
CA PRO A 83 -1.05 -23.84 -4.13
C PRO A 83 -0.31 -23.72 -5.48
N PRO A 84 -0.03 -24.85 -6.17
CA PRO A 84 0.76 -24.87 -7.39
C PRO A 84 0.14 -24.08 -8.56
N GLU A 85 -1.17 -23.82 -8.50
CA GLU A 85 -1.90 -22.99 -9.45
C GLU A 85 -1.63 -21.50 -9.27
N LEU A 86 -1.29 -21.04 -8.06
CA LEU A 86 -0.99 -19.65 -7.73
C LEU A 86 0.46 -19.30 -8.13
N LYS A 87 0.73 -19.31 -9.43
CA LYS A 87 2.04 -19.06 -10.02
C LYS A 87 1.98 -18.07 -11.18
N PRO A 88 3.10 -17.38 -11.52
CA PRO A 88 3.16 -16.51 -12.67
C PRO A 88 2.73 -17.20 -13.97
N GLY A 89 1.95 -16.50 -14.79
CA GLY A 89 1.37 -17.00 -16.04
C GLY A 89 -0.03 -17.57 -15.90
N THR A 90 -0.46 -17.92 -14.69
CA THR A 90 -1.84 -18.37 -14.45
C THR A 90 -2.83 -17.26 -14.79
N VAL A 91 -3.85 -17.62 -15.54
CA VAL A 91 -4.93 -16.74 -15.98
C VAL A 91 -6.11 -16.87 -15.03
N ILE A 92 -6.60 -15.75 -14.51
CA ILE A 92 -7.85 -15.68 -13.74
C ILE A 92 -8.93 -15.04 -14.61
N ASP A 93 -10.09 -15.67 -14.68
CA ASP A 93 -11.26 -15.18 -15.39
C ASP A 93 -12.57 -15.69 -14.75
N ALA A 94 -13.71 -15.36 -15.35
CA ALA A 94 -15.03 -15.75 -14.86
C ALA A 94 -15.21 -17.26 -14.64
N SER A 95 -14.46 -18.11 -15.37
CA SER A 95 -14.61 -19.56 -15.30
C SER A 95 -13.91 -20.19 -14.09
N ASN A 96 -12.90 -19.52 -13.53
CA ASN A 96 -12.06 -20.09 -12.48
C ASN A 96 -11.92 -19.21 -11.23
N VAL A 97 -12.52 -18.02 -11.22
CA VAL A 97 -12.42 -17.09 -10.08
C VAL A 97 -12.97 -17.66 -8.76
N ASP A 98 -13.89 -18.63 -8.84
CA ASP A 98 -14.47 -19.31 -7.67
C ASP A 98 -13.73 -20.60 -7.28
N ALA A 99 -12.59 -20.89 -7.89
CA ALA A 99 -11.81 -22.09 -7.56
C ALA A 99 -11.42 -22.10 -6.08
N ALA A 100 -11.54 -23.27 -5.44
CA ALA A 100 -11.30 -23.41 -4.00
C ALA A 100 -9.90 -22.97 -3.57
N TRP A 101 -8.89 -23.20 -4.43
CA TRP A 101 -7.52 -22.78 -4.19
C TRP A 101 -7.33 -21.26 -4.23
N LEU A 102 -8.18 -20.50 -4.93
CA LEU A 102 -8.06 -19.05 -5.09
C LEU A 102 -8.80 -18.28 -4.00
N LYS A 103 -9.89 -18.82 -3.47
CA LYS A 103 -10.74 -18.17 -2.44
C LYS A 103 -9.96 -17.54 -1.27
N PRO A 104 -8.89 -18.14 -0.72
CA PRO A 104 -8.13 -17.54 0.38
C PRO A 104 -7.30 -16.31 -0.03
N TYR A 105 -7.07 -16.11 -1.33
CA TYR A 105 -6.10 -15.13 -1.85
C TYR A 105 -6.74 -13.99 -2.64
N ILE A 106 -8.04 -14.08 -2.95
CA ILE A 106 -8.77 -13.04 -3.66
C ILE A 106 -9.81 -12.38 -2.75
N VAL A 107 -9.88 -11.06 -2.78
CA VAL A 107 -10.94 -10.31 -2.10
C VAL A 107 -12.26 -10.57 -2.83
N GLY A 108 -13.34 -10.88 -2.10
CA GLY A 108 -14.64 -11.20 -2.70
C GLY A 108 -15.15 -10.14 -3.68
N ALA A 109 -14.96 -8.85 -3.35
CA ALA A 109 -15.31 -7.75 -4.25
C ALA A 109 -14.56 -7.80 -5.60
N PHE A 110 -13.32 -8.29 -5.63
CA PHE A 110 -12.56 -8.48 -6.87
C PHE A 110 -13.02 -9.73 -7.62
N ALA A 111 -13.38 -10.80 -6.91
CA ALA A 111 -13.94 -11.99 -7.54
C ALA A 111 -15.23 -11.68 -8.31
N GLU A 112 -16.10 -10.86 -7.73
CA GLU A 112 -17.35 -10.42 -8.37
C GLU A 112 -17.11 -9.58 -9.63
N ARG A 113 -16.00 -8.81 -9.70
CA ARG A 113 -15.65 -8.06 -10.92
C ARG A 113 -15.42 -8.97 -12.12
N PHE A 114 -14.96 -10.19 -11.95
CA PHE A 114 -14.78 -11.14 -13.05
C PHE A 114 -16.11 -11.68 -13.60
N LYS A 115 -17.15 -11.68 -12.77
CA LYS A 115 -18.49 -12.17 -13.11
C LYS A 115 -19.38 -11.07 -13.68
N ASP A 116 -19.02 -9.82 -13.43
CA ASP A 116 -19.77 -8.65 -13.89
C ASP A 116 -19.66 -8.48 -15.42
N ALA A 117 -20.81 -8.49 -16.09
CA ALA A 117 -20.92 -8.22 -17.52
C ALA A 117 -21.11 -6.73 -17.85
N GLY A 118 -21.34 -5.88 -16.83
CA GLY A 118 -21.58 -4.46 -16.94
C GLY A 118 -20.32 -3.61 -17.13
N TRP A 119 -20.50 -2.28 -17.05
CA TRP A 119 -19.41 -1.32 -17.16
C TRP A 119 -18.40 -1.56 -16.04
N PHE A 120 -17.15 -1.86 -16.43
CA PHE A 120 -15.99 -2.10 -15.56
C PHE A 120 -15.83 -3.54 -15.02
N GLY A 121 -16.57 -4.51 -15.59
CA GLY A 121 -16.29 -5.93 -15.37
C GLY A 121 -14.92 -6.36 -15.92
N TRP A 122 -14.16 -7.10 -15.12
CA TRP A 122 -12.83 -7.59 -15.48
C TRP A 122 -12.94 -8.87 -16.30
N LYS A 123 -12.39 -8.89 -17.52
CA LYS A 123 -12.46 -10.10 -18.36
C LYS A 123 -11.38 -11.12 -18.00
N LYS A 124 -10.21 -10.64 -17.62
CA LYS A 124 -9.04 -11.48 -17.38
C LYS A 124 -8.02 -10.75 -16.52
N ALA A 125 -7.39 -11.49 -15.62
CA ALA A 125 -6.14 -11.11 -14.97
C ALA A 125 -5.09 -12.20 -15.20
N VAL A 126 -3.82 -11.81 -15.15
CA VAL A 126 -2.70 -12.75 -15.25
C VAL A 126 -1.87 -12.58 -13.98
N ILE A 127 -1.60 -13.68 -13.30
CA ILE A 127 -0.65 -13.69 -12.18
C ILE A 127 0.73 -13.40 -12.75
N VAL A 128 1.45 -12.45 -12.17
CA VAL A 128 2.79 -12.05 -12.58
C VAL A 128 3.80 -12.34 -11.46
N PRO A 129 5.12 -12.38 -11.74
CA PRO A 129 6.11 -12.49 -10.69
C PRO A 129 6.02 -11.32 -9.70
N THR A 130 6.37 -11.58 -8.45
CA THR A 130 6.47 -10.53 -7.44
C THR A 130 7.82 -9.85 -7.57
N ALA A 131 7.81 -8.52 -7.61
CA ALA A 131 9.01 -7.70 -7.50
C ALA A 131 9.28 -7.31 -6.05
N SER A 132 10.53 -7.04 -5.71
CA SER A 132 10.87 -6.38 -4.44
C SER A 132 10.15 -5.04 -4.39
N TYR A 133 9.30 -4.88 -3.39
CA TYR A 133 8.47 -3.71 -3.26
C TYR A 133 9.09 -2.75 -2.24
N TYR A 134 9.61 -1.64 -2.76
CA TYR A 134 10.27 -0.61 -1.98
C TYR A 134 9.63 0.75 -2.23
N MET A 135 9.76 1.63 -1.26
CA MET A 135 9.27 3.01 -1.36
C MET A 135 10.39 3.92 -1.86
N PRO A 136 10.06 5.14 -2.33
CA PRO A 136 11.08 6.04 -2.84
C PRO A 136 12.16 6.39 -1.82
N LYS A 137 13.28 6.90 -2.33
CA LYS A 137 14.48 7.20 -1.55
C LYS A 137 14.19 8.15 -0.38
N GLY A 138 13.40 9.20 -0.60
CA GLY A 138 13.06 10.15 0.46
C GLY A 138 12.32 9.49 1.64
N THR A 139 11.40 8.55 1.37
CA THR A 139 10.70 7.79 2.41
C THR A 139 11.67 6.87 3.16
N LEU A 140 12.60 6.23 2.45
CA LEU A 140 13.60 5.35 3.06
C LEU A 140 14.46 6.12 4.06
N GLU A 141 15.02 7.25 3.63
CA GLU A 141 15.93 8.05 4.45
C GLU A 141 15.24 8.62 5.69
N GLN A 142 13.99 9.09 5.55
CA GLN A 142 13.20 9.54 6.71
C GLN A 142 12.87 8.39 7.66
N THR A 143 12.61 7.19 7.14
CA THR A 143 12.30 6.02 7.98
C THR A 143 13.55 5.51 8.70
N GLU A 144 14.70 5.51 8.04
CA GLU A 144 16.00 5.19 8.67
C GLU A 144 16.33 6.20 9.78
N ASP A 145 16.13 7.50 9.54
CA ASP A 145 16.32 8.56 10.53
C ASP A 145 15.37 8.42 11.72
N ALA A 146 14.08 8.20 11.46
CA ALA A 146 13.08 7.96 12.51
C ALA A 146 13.44 6.74 13.37
N LYS A 147 13.89 5.64 12.75
CA LYS A 147 14.37 4.44 13.45
C LYS A 147 15.61 4.73 14.28
N ALA A 148 16.59 5.45 13.73
CA ALA A 148 17.82 5.84 14.44
C ALA A 148 17.54 6.72 15.66
N LYS A 149 16.52 7.59 15.58
CA LYS A 149 16.04 8.44 16.67
C LYS A 149 15.10 7.73 17.65
N GLY A 150 14.74 6.47 17.39
CA GLY A 150 13.81 5.71 18.23
C GLY A 150 12.36 6.24 18.22
N ILE A 151 11.96 6.95 17.16
CA ILE A 151 10.59 7.46 17.03
C ILE A 151 9.63 6.28 16.96
N THR A 152 8.68 6.25 17.89
CA THR A 152 7.65 5.22 17.96
C THR A 152 6.28 5.85 17.77
N PHE A 153 5.56 5.38 16.76
CA PHE A 153 4.21 5.82 16.47
C PHE A 153 3.20 5.01 17.28
N ASN A 154 2.07 5.63 17.60
CA ASN A 154 0.97 4.97 18.30
C ASN A 154 -0.28 4.99 17.43
N ALA A 155 -0.70 3.80 16.97
CA ALA A 155 -2.00 3.62 16.35
C ALA A 155 -3.04 3.40 17.46
N THR A 156 -3.93 4.38 17.65
CA THR A 156 -4.90 4.36 18.73
C THR A 156 -6.15 3.54 18.36
N PRO A 157 -6.91 2.99 19.34
CA PRO A 157 -8.08 2.16 19.05
C PRO A 157 -9.21 2.85 18.27
N ASP A 158 -9.31 4.17 18.38
CA ASP A 158 -10.23 5.03 17.62
C ASP A 158 -9.72 5.35 16.21
N GLY A 159 -8.58 4.76 15.81
CA GLY A 159 -8.09 4.80 14.45
C GLY A 159 -7.26 6.04 14.12
N ASN A 160 -6.57 6.64 15.10
CA ASN A 160 -5.63 7.74 14.88
C ASN A 160 -4.18 7.26 14.88
N LEU A 161 -3.28 8.01 14.24
CA LEU A 161 -1.83 7.79 14.29
C LEU A 161 -1.16 8.96 14.98
N LEU A 162 -0.56 8.69 16.14
CA LEU A 162 0.10 9.72 16.95
C LEU A 162 1.63 9.55 16.96
N THR A 163 2.33 10.68 16.99
CA THR A 163 3.76 10.79 17.28
C THR A 163 4.03 10.57 18.78
N PRO A 164 5.30 10.41 19.20
CA PRO A 164 5.65 10.27 20.63
C PRO A 164 5.15 11.41 21.53
N ASP A 165 5.03 12.63 20.99
CA ASP A 165 4.50 13.81 21.69
C ASP A 165 2.97 13.96 21.60
N GLY A 166 2.26 12.94 21.09
CA GLY A 166 0.80 12.88 21.05
C GLY A 166 0.14 13.67 19.92
N LYS A 167 0.90 14.16 18.94
CA LYS A 167 0.36 14.88 17.77
C LYS A 167 -0.01 13.91 16.66
N PHE A 168 -0.91 14.30 15.77
CA PHE A 168 -1.22 13.50 14.59
C PHE A 168 -0.01 13.40 13.64
N ALA A 169 0.36 12.16 13.30
CA ALA A 169 1.61 11.85 12.59
C ALA A 169 1.56 12.15 11.09
N LEU A 170 0.39 12.00 10.45
CA LEU A 170 0.22 12.30 9.02
C LEU A 170 0.47 13.78 8.69
N SER A 171 0.39 14.68 9.66
CA SER A 171 0.66 16.11 9.48
C SER A 171 2.11 16.50 9.74
N THR A 172 3.02 15.59 10.11
CA THR A 172 4.32 15.99 10.66
C THR A 172 5.54 15.29 10.08
N GLN A 173 5.40 14.16 9.37
CA GLN A 173 6.54 13.44 8.78
C GLN A 173 6.14 12.48 7.66
N GLY A 174 7.12 12.08 6.82
CA GLY A 174 6.94 11.09 5.74
C GLY A 174 7.61 9.74 6.00
N ALA A 175 7.99 9.43 7.24
CA ALA A 175 8.54 8.13 7.63
C ALA A 175 7.44 7.05 7.71
N MET A 176 7.80 5.79 7.45
CA MET A 176 6.90 4.65 7.65
C MET A 176 6.68 4.41 9.14
N PRO A 177 5.42 4.40 9.62
CA PRO A 177 5.14 4.33 11.05
C PRO A 177 5.45 2.95 11.64
N PHE A 178 5.15 1.89 10.91
CA PHE A 178 5.37 0.51 11.35
C PHE A 178 6.09 -0.29 10.26
N LEU A 179 7.35 -0.62 10.50
CA LEU A 179 8.14 -1.51 9.62
C LEU A 179 7.63 -2.96 9.66
N ASN A 180 7.12 -3.36 10.82
CA ASN A 180 6.57 -4.69 11.11
C ASN A 180 5.20 -4.51 11.81
N PRO A 181 4.13 -4.20 11.06
CA PRO A 181 2.81 -3.99 11.65
C PRO A 181 2.31 -5.28 12.29
N LYS A 182 1.78 -5.20 13.52
CA LYS A 182 1.31 -6.36 14.28
C LYS A 182 -0.17 -6.72 14.05
N ASP A 183 -0.94 -5.77 13.53
CA ASP A 183 -2.37 -5.90 13.28
C ASP A 183 -2.81 -5.11 12.04
N GLY A 184 -4.10 -5.24 11.69
CA GLY A 184 -4.68 -4.59 10.52
C GLY A 184 -4.68 -3.06 10.61
N LEU A 185 -4.70 -2.49 11.83
CA LEU A 185 -4.70 -1.05 12.00
C LEU A 185 -3.31 -0.47 11.74
N GLU A 186 -2.26 -1.07 12.31
CA GLU A 186 -0.88 -0.68 12.01
C GLU A 186 -0.55 -0.90 10.52
N ALA A 187 -1.02 -2.00 9.93
CA ALA A 187 -0.84 -2.26 8.51
C ALA A 187 -1.55 -1.19 7.64
N THR A 188 -2.76 -0.78 8.03
CA THR A 188 -3.49 0.31 7.37
C THR A 188 -2.70 1.61 7.47
N TRP A 189 -2.15 1.93 8.64
CA TRP A 189 -1.35 3.14 8.80
C TRP A 189 -0.06 3.14 7.98
N SER A 190 0.61 2.01 7.86
CA SER A 190 1.76 1.87 6.96
C SER A 190 1.36 1.95 5.48
N PHE A 191 0.17 1.47 5.10
CA PHE A 191 -0.38 1.67 3.75
C PHE A 191 -0.72 3.15 3.50
N VAL A 192 -1.32 3.83 4.47
CA VAL A 192 -1.64 5.26 4.38
C VAL A 192 -0.34 6.07 4.29
N ALA A 193 0.69 5.78 5.08
CA ALA A 193 1.98 6.48 4.94
C ALA A 193 2.64 6.30 3.57
N HIS A 194 2.30 5.22 2.87
CA HIS A 194 2.84 4.88 1.56
C HIS A 194 2.08 5.53 0.38
N GLY A 195 0.75 5.49 0.40
CA GLY A 195 -0.05 5.79 -0.80
C GLY A 195 -0.23 7.29 -1.06
N ILE A 196 0.12 7.72 -2.28
CA ILE A 196 -0.35 8.95 -2.90
C ILE A 196 -1.68 8.63 -3.59
N ALA A 197 -2.68 9.50 -3.47
CA ALA A 197 -4.02 9.32 -4.05
C ALA A 197 -4.76 8.03 -3.65
N ASN A 198 -4.36 7.38 -2.55
CA ASN A 198 -5.11 6.25 -2.00
C ASN A 198 -6.38 6.70 -1.25
N ASP A 199 -6.39 7.95 -0.79
CA ASP A 199 -7.59 8.61 -0.28
C ASP A 199 -7.96 9.72 -1.29
N ASN A 200 -9.08 9.54 -2.00
CA ASN A 200 -9.68 10.56 -2.85
C ASN A 200 -11.10 10.81 -2.33
N LEU A 201 -11.40 12.05 -2.00
CA LEU A 201 -12.71 12.45 -1.55
C LEU A 201 -13.35 13.30 -2.65
N ASN A 202 -14.57 12.94 -3.02
CA ASN A 202 -15.43 13.78 -3.83
C ASN A 202 -16.53 14.33 -2.92
N PHE A 203 -16.64 15.65 -2.85
CA PHE A 203 -17.64 16.32 -2.05
C PHE A 203 -18.84 16.70 -2.92
N HIS A 204 -20.01 16.81 -2.30
CA HIS A 204 -21.14 17.42 -3.01
C HIS A 204 -20.76 18.85 -3.43
N PRO A 205 -21.01 19.24 -4.69
CA PRO A 205 -20.63 20.56 -5.17
C PRO A 205 -21.25 21.68 -4.32
N ILE A 206 -20.46 22.70 -3.99
CA ILE A 206 -20.96 23.90 -3.35
C ILE A 206 -21.67 24.74 -4.41
N THR A 207 -22.89 25.15 -4.12
CA THR A 207 -23.66 26.06 -4.97
C THR A 207 -23.81 27.39 -4.25
N MET A 208 -23.43 28.48 -4.92
CA MET A 208 -23.57 29.85 -4.43
C MET A 208 -24.48 30.62 -5.37
N ASP A 209 -25.64 30.99 -4.86
CA ASP A 209 -26.63 31.79 -5.58
C ASP A 209 -26.46 33.27 -5.25
N VAL A 210 -26.29 34.08 -6.28
CA VAL A 210 -26.30 35.54 -6.20
C VAL A 210 -27.65 36.02 -6.70
N CYS A 211 -28.44 36.57 -5.78
CA CYS A 211 -29.73 37.15 -6.07
C CYS A 211 -29.62 38.67 -6.21
N ASN A 212 -30.41 39.27 -7.09
CA ASN A 212 -30.49 40.72 -7.21
C ASN A 212 -31.28 41.34 -6.03
N SER A 213 -31.39 42.67 -6.03
CA SER A 213 -32.12 43.42 -4.99
C SER A 213 -33.62 43.10 -4.88
N SER A 214 -34.18 42.40 -5.87
CA SER A 214 -35.56 41.90 -5.88
C SER A 214 -35.66 40.42 -5.49
N SER A 215 -34.59 39.84 -4.94
CA SER A 215 -34.49 38.43 -4.55
C SER A 215 -34.68 37.43 -5.71
N ASN A 216 -34.54 37.88 -6.95
CA ASN A 216 -34.50 36.99 -8.10
C ASN A 216 -33.07 36.50 -8.32
N LEU A 217 -32.91 35.21 -8.63
CA LEU A 217 -31.62 34.63 -8.97
C LEU A 217 -31.04 35.35 -10.19
N GLU A 218 -29.86 35.95 -10.03
CA GLU A 218 -29.14 36.64 -11.09
C GLU A 218 -28.00 35.78 -11.63
N ARG A 219 -27.29 35.08 -10.74
CA ARG A 219 -26.17 34.22 -11.10
C ARG A 219 -26.03 33.07 -10.11
N GLN A 220 -25.66 31.90 -10.63
CA GLN A 220 -25.32 30.73 -9.81
C GLN A 220 -23.87 30.33 -10.11
N TYR A 221 -23.10 30.13 -9.06
CA TYR A 221 -21.75 29.54 -9.13
C TYR A 221 -21.81 28.13 -8.56
N LYS A 222 -21.25 27.16 -9.29
CA LYS A 222 -21.09 25.79 -8.82
C LYS A 222 -19.60 25.47 -8.75
N ALA A 223 -19.12 25.15 -7.55
CA ALA A 223 -17.75 24.72 -7.31
C ALA A 223 -17.74 23.22 -7.01
N GLU A 224 -17.03 22.45 -7.83
CA GLU A 224 -16.78 21.03 -7.57
C GLU A 224 -15.56 20.90 -6.68
N LEU A 225 -15.75 20.30 -5.51
CA LEU A 225 -14.70 20.09 -4.54
C LEU A 225 -14.24 18.64 -4.59
N TRP A 226 -12.96 18.48 -4.87
CA TRP A 226 -12.28 17.20 -4.83
C TRP A 226 -11.05 17.34 -3.95
N TRP A 227 -10.76 16.29 -3.20
CA TRP A 227 -9.51 16.17 -2.48
C TRP A 227 -8.80 14.92 -2.95
N GLN A 228 -7.52 15.08 -3.25
CA GLN A 228 -6.61 14.01 -3.56
C GLN A 228 -5.46 14.10 -2.56
N LYS A 229 -5.23 13.00 -1.86
CA LYS A 229 -4.10 12.93 -0.96
C LYS A 229 -2.77 13.07 -1.72
N MET A 230 -2.06 14.16 -1.46
CA MET A 230 -0.71 14.41 -1.96
C MET A 230 0.39 14.08 -0.94
N HIS A 231 0.00 13.76 0.31
CA HIS A 231 0.91 13.37 1.37
C HIS A 231 1.73 12.12 0.97
N GLY A 232 3.04 12.18 1.17
CA GLY A 232 3.98 11.12 0.76
C GLY A 232 4.80 11.42 -0.51
N ARG A 233 4.49 12.51 -1.23
CA ARG A 233 5.30 12.96 -2.38
C ARG A 233 6.65 13.52 -1.90
N LYS A 234 7.75 12.81 -2.19
CA LYS A 234 9.11 13.20 -1.74
C LYS A 234 10.12 13.38 -2.87
N ASP A 235 9.77 13.05 -4.11
CA ASP A 235 10.73 13.05 -5.23
C ASP A 235 10.32 13.97 -6.41
N VAL A 236 9.15 14.63 -6.37
CA VAL A 236 8.72 15.58 -7.41
C VAL A 236 8.11 16.84 -6.78
N ALA A 237 8.58 18.02 -7.22
CA ALA A 237 8.09 19.31 -6.74
C ALA A 237 6.65 19.65 -7.22
N PRO A 238 5.89 20.50 -6.48
CA PRO A 238 6.24 21.04 -5.16
C PRO A 238 6.20 19.93 -4.09
N PHE A 239 7.20 19.92 -3.22
CA PHE A 239 7.38 18.92 -2.16
C PHE A 239 6.51 19.25 -0.94
N GLY A 240 5.21 19.47 -1.14
CA GLY A 240 4.26 19.76 -0.04
C GLY A 240 4.60 20.97 0.83
N ASP A 241 5.46 21.87 0.35
CA ASP A 241 5.93 23.06 1.07
C ASP A 241 5.55 24.31 0.25
N ILE A 242 4.93 25.28 0.92
CA ILE A 242 4.47 26.54 0.35
C ILE A 242 5.31 27.65 0.98
N ASN A 243 6.02 28.41 0.14
CA ASN A 243 6.88 29.51 0.58
C ASN A 243 6.15 30.44 1.57
N GLY A 244 6.70 30.60 2.78
CA GLY A 244 6.14 31.44 3.85
C GLY A 244 5.26 30.71 4.87
N MET A 245 5.16 29.38 4.80
CA MET A 245 4.42 28.55 5.76
C MET A 245 5.32 27.56 6.52
N ASP A 246 6.46 28.05 7.00
CA ASP A 246 7.39 27.28 7.83
C ASP A 246 6.66 26.66 9.03
N GLY A 247 6.58 25.32 9.07
CA GLY A 247 5.90 24.56 10.12
C GLY A 247 4.50 24.03 9.78
N VAL A 248 3.97 24.33 8.58
CA VAL A 248 2.71 23.78 8.06
C VAL A 248 3.02 22.75 6.97
N VAL A 249 2.72 21.48 7.23
CA VAL A 249 2.82 20.42 6.20
C VAL A 249 1.47 20.28 5.52
N GLU A 250 1.47 20.34 4.18
CA GLU A 250 0.27 20.27 3.35
C GLU A 250 -0.53 18.96 3.58
N GLY A 251 -1.74 19.09 4.16
CA GLY A 251 -2.75 18.02 4.29
C GLY A 251 -3.68 17.87 3.09
N GLY A 252 -3.34 18.51 1.97
CA GLY A 252 -4.19 18.73 0.80
C GLY A 252 -4.88 20.09 0.89
N ALA A 253 -4.62 20.94 -0.09
CA ALA A 253 -5.32 22.21 -0.21
C ALA A 253 -6.73 21.99 -0.77
N VAL A 254 -7.71 22.59 -0.11
CA VAL A 254 -8.99 22.93 -0.74
C VAL A 254 -8.81 24.31 -1.33
N TYR A 255 -8.91 24.43 -2.66
CA TYR A 255 -9.08 25.70 -3.36
C TYR A 255 -10.56 25.95 -3.64
#